data_AF-A0A2S6WLM1-F1
#
_entry.id   AF-A0A2S6WLM1-F1
#
_cell.length_a   1.000
_cell.length_b   1.000
_cell.length_c   1.000
_cell.angle_alpha   90.00
_cell.angle_beta   90.00
_cell.angle_gamma   90.00
#
_symmetry.space_group_name_H-M   'P 1'
#
loop_
_entity.id
_entity.type
_entity.pdbx_description
1 polymer ?
#
loop_
_entity_poly.entity_id
_entity_poly.type
_entity_poly.pdbx_seq_one_letter_code
_entity_poly.pdbx_strand_id
1 'polypeptide(L)'
;MSHNEETPGDGAFDRHRRERPGPESQQPAELGPEGMYEAAERLCRTAVGDGPREASAARTVGQIAETLADTRSRDCVTFAVDLVSRLLPGGAMSPGDSDRLLRSVAAKLVKAQHLRDIEPLFGELPDGGLGPAVELRACLLGELALIGSGTGRRSLDAYAEKLRELGHPLARLPGTRLDVEHRFAVRVRGLGSIKTAKQLRSRFPEVPPTDGGVVAGRGAGDARDDGRANAAARPFRAGGWAREPEARFFTLPSPLAPDDFGISFLKELPLRCLEGEGSRRGSALACATTPDDVLNELFSASYVGGVTGHGQGGAYARLYAWESLYALMGLPAGVPLLEAVRRAADHRWLRFMAFTDWFHHDTSDLAFAVLDPDRTRVAVLAASDTDVDSDGPG
;
A
#
# COMPACT_ATOMS: atom_id res chain seq x y z
N MET A 1 25.21 -25.22 32.32
CA MET A 1 26.38 -24.43 31.86
C MET A 1 25.91 -23.59 30.69
N SER A 2 25.83 -22.29 30.93
CA SER A 2 25.35 -21.27 30.01
C SER A 2 26.36 -21.02 28.90
N HIS A 3 25.90 -20.95 27.66
CA HIS A 3 26.54 -20.12 26.64
C HIS A 3 25.45 -19.45 25.81
N ASN A 4 25.39 -18.12 25.97
CA ASN A 4 24.79 -17.17 25.06
C ASN A 4 25.53 -17.24 23.73
N GLU A 5 24.80 -17.21 22.61
CA GLU A 5 25.34 -16.71 21.35
C GLU A 5 24.34 -15.75 20.72
N GLU A 6 24.94 -14.71 20.15
CA GLU A 6 24.41 -13.37 19.98
C GLU A 6 23.58 -13.24 18.70
N THR A 7 22.54 -12.42 18.80
CA THR A 7 21.74 -11.94 17.68
C THR A 7 22.56 -10.95 16.84
N PRO A 8 22.73 -11.14 15.52
CA PRO A 8 23.32 -10.12 14.67
C PRO A 8 22.25 -9.22 14.05
N GLY A 9 22.44 -7.90 14.25
CA GLY A 9 22.41 -6.95 13.14
C GLY A 9 21.13 -6.15 12.93
N ASP A 10 20.87 -5.23 13.87
CA ASP A 10 20.14 -4.00 13.60
C ASP A 10 21.08 -3.04 12.85
N GLY A 11 20.66 -2.48 11.71
CA GLY A 11 21.39 -1.42 11.02
C GLY A 11 21.51 -1.59 9.50
N ALA A 12 20.75 -0.78 8.76
CA ALA A 12 21.17 -0.04 7.57
C ALA A 12 19.94 0.39 6.73
N PHE A 13 19.28 1.47 7.15
CA PHE A 13 18.49 2.31 6.23
C PHE A 13 18.76 3.77 6.59
N ASP A 14 19.98 4.22 6.33
CA ASP A 14 20.23 5.66 6.18
C ASP A 14 21.48 5.91 5.33
N ARG A 15 21.29 6.00 4.01
CA ARG A 15 22.26 6.61 3.10
C ARG A 15 21.54 7.39 2.00
N HIS A 16 20.91 8.49 2.38
CA HIS A 16 20.80 9.62 1.47
C HIS A 16 21.94 10.61 1.72
N ARG A 17 22.71 10.84 0.65
CA ARG A 17 23.77 11.82 0.51
C ARG A 17 23.21 13.21 0.83
N ARG A 18 23.35 13.66 2.08
CA ARG A 18 23.03 15.03 2.52
C ARG A 18 23.98 16.02 1.84
N GLU A 19 23.43 16.86 0.96
CA GLU A 19 24.06 18.14 0.63
C GLU A 19 24.20 18.96 1.91
N ARG A 20 25.36 19.61 2.10
CA ARG A 20 25.66 20.42 3.29
C ARG A 20 24.71 21.63 3.33
N PRO A 21 23.94 21.82 4.42
CA PRO A 21 23.14 23.02 4.57
C PRO A 21 24.03 24.22 4.90
N GLY A 22 23.66 25.40 4.37
CA GLY A 22 24.33 26.67 4.63
C GLY A 22 24.11 27.19 6.07
N PRO A 23 24.83 28.24 6.49
CA PRO A 23 24.93 28.70 7.88
C PRO A 23 23.66 29.30 8.51
N GLU A 24 22.50 29.25 7.86
CA GLU A 24 21.22 29.74 8.40
C GLU A 24 20.29 28.63 8.92
N SER A 25 20.69 27.35 8.83
CA SER A 25 19.94 26.23 9.40
C SER A 25 20.32 25.98 10.86
N GLN A 26 19.83 26.83 11.78
CA GLN A 26 19.68 26.38 13.17
C GLN A 26 18.82 25.11 13.16
N GLN A 27 19.28 24.04 13.81
CA GLN A 27 18.56 22.76 13.79
C GLN A 27 17.17 22.96 14.41
N PRO A 28 16.07 22.82 13.65
CA PRO A 28 14.72 23.05 14.16
C PRO A 28 14.38 22.18 15.38
N ALA A 29 15.11 21.07 15.58
CA ALA A 29 14.98 20.16 16.71
C ALA A 29 15.30 20.77 18.08
N GLU A 30 16.01 21.91 18.13
CA GLU A 30 16.31 22.61 19.39
C GLU A 30 15.19 23.58 19.83
N LEU A 31 14.23 23.87 18.94
CA LEU A 31 13.12 24.76 19.22
C LEU A 31 11.96 23.99 19.86
N GLY A 32 11.25 24.63 20.80
CA GLY A 32 9.95 24.12 21.27
C GLY A 32 8.89 24.14 20.16
N PRO A 33 7.73 23.50 20.36
CA PRO A 33 6.64 23.43 19.36
C PRO A 33 6.23 24.77 18.74
N GLU A 34 6.05 25.81 19.57
CA GLU A 34 5.71 27.16 19.10
C GLU A 34 6.84 27.75 18.24
N GLY A 35 8.10 27.61 18.68
CA GLY A 35 9.25 28.09 17.92
C GLY A 35 9.41 27.39 16.57
N MET A 36 9.14 26.08 16.51
CA MET A 36 9.11 25.33 15.26
C MET A 36 8.02 25.86 14.30
N TYR A 37 6.81 26.09 14.82
CA TYR A 37 5.71 26.63 14.04
C TYR A 37 5.98 28.05 13.53
N GLU A 38 6.48 28.96 14.39
CA GLU A 38 6.87 30.33 13.99
C GLU A 38 7.99 30.34 12.95
N ALA A 39 8.96 29.42 13.06
CA ALA A 39 10.01 29.25 12.07
C ALA A 39 9.44 28.85 10.71
N ALA A 40 8.48 27.91 10.69
CA ALA A 40 7.82 27.50 9.47
C ALA A 40 6.99 28.64 8.84
N GLU A 41 6.23 29.41 9.63
CA GLU A 41 5.51 30.60 9.13
C GLU A 41 6.45 31.66 8.55
N ARG A 42 7.64 31.82 9.14
CA ARG A 42 8.66 32.73 8.61
C ARG A 42 9.19 32.25 7.27
N LEU A 43 9.49 30.96 7.14
CA LEU A 43 9.95 30.34 5.89
C LEU A 43 8.92 30.50 4.77
N CYS A 44 7.64 30.25 5.04
CA CYS A 44 6.59 30.44 4.03
C CYS A 44 6.48 31.90 3.57
N ARG A 45 6.67 32.88 4.46
CA ARG A 45 6.61 34.30 4.10
C ARG A 45 7.80 34.77 3.28
N THR A 46 9.00 34.25 3.52
CA THR A 46 10.22 34.70 2.85
C THR A 46 10.50 33.99 1.53
N ALA A 47 9.89 32.83 1.29
CA ALA A 47 10.14 32.01 0.12
C ALA A 47 9.33 32.40 -1.15
N VAL A 48 8.46 33.40 -1.06
CA VAL A 48 7.60 33.82 -2.17
C VAL A 48 8.42 34.47 -3.29
N GLY A 49 8.43 33.85 -4.48
CA GLY A 49 8.92 34.46 -5.73
C GLY A 49 10.24 33.93 -6.30
N ASP A 50 10.86 32.90 -5.72
CA ASP A 50 12.08 32.26 -6.24
C ASP A 50 11.96 30.73 -6.18
N GLY A 51 11.59 30.09 -7.31
CA GLY A 51 11.15 28.69 -7.38
C GLY A 51 12.05 27.65 -6.68
N PRO A 52 13.38 27.65 -6.86
CA PRO A 52 14.27 26.74 -6.14
C PRO A 52 14.26 26.94 -4.62
N ARG A 53 14.16 28.19 -4.15
CA ARG A 53 14.07 28.50 -2.72
C ARG A 53 12.72 28.12 -2.16
N GLU A 54 11.66 28.30 -2.93
CA GLU A 54 10.29 27.90 -2.58
C GLU A 54 10.17 26.39 -2.34
N ALA A 55 10.71 25.57 -3.26
CA ALA A 55 10.73 24.12 -3.10
C ALA A 55 11.58 23.66 -1.90
N SER A 56 12.70 24.34 -1.62
CA SER A 56 13.51 24.05 -0.44
C SER A 56 12.78 24.41 0.85
N ALA A 57 12.13 25.57 0.90
CA ALA A 57 11.36 26.02 2.05
C ALA A 57 10.18 25.07 2.33
N ALA A 58 9.44 24.67 1.28
CA ALA A 58 8.33 23.72 1.42
C ALA A 58 8.79 22.37 2.00
N ARG A 59 9.95 21.85 1.59
CA ARG A 59 10.53 20.63 2.18
C ARG A 59 10.87 20.80 3.65
N THR A 60 11.48 21.92 4.03
CA THR A 60 11.79 22.22 5.45
C THR A 60 10.51 22.34 6.28
N VAL A 61 9.50 23.04 5.76
CA VAL A 61 8.19 23.17 6.42
C VAL A 61 7.51 21.81 6.58
N GLY A 62 7.59 20.94 5.56
CA GLY A 62 7.09 19.58 5.64
C GLY A 62 7.78 18.75 6.73
N GLN A 63 9.11 18.84 6.84
CA GLN A 63 9.86 18.19 7.91
C GLN A 63 9.43 18.69 9.29
N ILE A 64 9.23 20.00 9.45
CA ILE A 64 8.73 20.59 10.70
C ILE A 64 7.33 20.04 11.03
N ALA A 65 6.43 19.97 10.05
CA ALA A 65 5.09 19.42 10.26
C ALA A 65 5.12 17.95 10.70
N GLU A 66 6.00 17.13 10.11
CA GLU A 66 6.19 15.73 10.53
C GLU A 66 6.78 15.62 11.94
N THR A 67 7.74 16.48 12.31
CA THR A 67 8.31 16.52 13.67
C THR A 67 7.26 16.91 14.70
N LEU A 68 6.45 17.94 14.40
CA LEU A 68 5.33 18.33 15.25
C LEU A 68 4.31 17.19 15.38
N ALA A 69 3.92 16.55 14.28
CA ALA A 69 2.98 15.43 14.30
C ALA A 69 3.43 14.26 15.20
N ASP A 70 4.74 13.98 15.24
CA ASP A 70 5.35 12.92 16.05
C ASP A 70 5.57 13.34 17.52
N THR A 71 5.43 14.64 17.83
CA THR A 71 5.65 15.19 19.17
C THR A 71 4.33 15.30 19.93
N ARG A 72 4.20 14.53 21.02
CA ARG A 72 2.95 14.45 21.80
C ARG A 72 2.61 15.76 22.52
N SER A 73 1.68 16.52 21.96
CA SER A 73 1.13 17.76 22.52
C SER A 73 -0.10 18.18 21.72
N ARG A 74 -1.12 18.73 22.39
CA ARG A 74 -2.31 19.27 21.72
C ARG A 74 -1.99 20.41 20.76
N ASP A 75 -1.02 21.25 21.11
CA ASP A 75 -0.61 22.37 20.26
C ASP A 75 0.11 21.86 19.00
N CYS A 76 0.94 20.81 19.15
CA CYS A 76 1.58 20.16 18.01
C CYS A 76 0.58 19.60 16.99
N VAL A 77 -0.55 19.06 17.45
CA VAL A 77 -1.63 18.62 16.54
C VAL A 77 -2.14 19.78 15.70
N THR A 78 -2.46 20.90 16.36
CA THR A 78 -3.00 22.09 15.71
C THR A 78 -1.99 22.67 14.72
N PHE A 79 -0.73 22.81 15.14
CA PHE A 79 0.35 23.34 14.31
C PHE A 79 0.65 22.45 13.10
N ALA A 80 0.77 21.13 13.30
CA ALA A 80 1.03 20.21 12.18
C ALA A 80 -0.09 20.24 11.14
N VAL A 81 -1.35 20.25 11.59
CA VAL A 81 -2.52 20.34 10.71
C VAL A 81 -2.54 21.64 9.94
N ASP A 82 -2.33 22.77 10.62
CA ASP A 82 -2.35 24.09 9.98
C ASP A 82 -1.25 24.24 8.93
N LEU A 83 -0.05 23.73 9.22
CA LEU A 83 1.09 23.75 8.30
C LEU A 83 0.77 23.06 6.97
N VAL A 84 0.21 21.85 7.02
CA VAL A 84 -0.09 21.06 5.81
C VAL A 84 -1.40 21.44 5.14
N SER A 85 -2.34 22.04 5.87
CA SER A 85 -3.66 22.39 5.35
C SER A 85 -3.71 23.78 4.73
N ARG A 86 -2.91 24.72 5.24
CA ARG A 86 -3.01 26.15 4.91
C ARG A 86 -1.69 26.77 4.47
N LEU A 87 -0.60 26.46 5.15
CA LEU A 87 0.65 27.23 5.00
C LEU A 87 1.54 26.74 3.86
N LEU A 88 1.40 25.49 3.41
CA LEU A 88 2.11 25.01 2.23
C LEU A 88 1.47 25.57 0.96
N PRO A 89 2.19 26.40 0.17
CA PRO A 89 1.63 27.00 -1.03
C PRO A 89 1.26 25.93 -2.06
N GLY A 90 0.05 26.03 -2.61
CA GLY A 90 -0.36 25.20 -3.74
C GLY A 90 0.58 25.45 -4.93
N GLY A 91 1.42 24.47 -5.26
CA GLY A 91 2.40 24.55 -6.35
C GLY A 91 3.87 24.58 -5.92
N ALA A 92 4.18 24.76 -4.63
CA ALA A 92 5.56 24.73 -4.12
C ALA A 92 6.18 23.31 -4.09
N MET A 93 5.32 22.29 -4.13
CA MET A 93 5.68 20.88 -4.22
C MET A 93 4.98 20.23 -5.40
N SER A 94 5.53 19.11 -5.89
CA SER A 94 4.79 18.25 -6.80
C SER A 94 3.51 17.76 -6.09
N PRO A 95 2.39 17.54 -6.82
CA PRO A 95 1.17 17.03 -6.22
C PRO A 95 1.39 15.73 -5.42
N GLY A 96 2.25 14.84 -5.91
CA GLY A 96 2.58 13.58 -5.22
C GLY A 96 3.31 13.78 -3.89
N ASP A 97 4.23 14.75 -3.81
CA ASP A 97 4.95 15.05 -2.57
C ASP A 97 4.04 15.69 -1.52
N SER A 98 3.12 16.55 -1.96
CA SER A 98 2.12 17.17 -1.07
C SER A 98 1.17 16.12 -0.47
N ASP A 99 0.64 15.23 -1.30
CA ASP A 99 -0.22 14.13 -0.86
C ASP A 99 0.52 13.21 0.13
N ARG A 100 1.78 12.89 -0.18
CA ARG A 100 2.64 12.07 0.68
C ARG A 100 2.82 12.71 2.05
N LEU A 101 3.11 14.01 2.10
CA LEU A 101 3.30 14.72 3.36
C LEU A 101 2.01 14.71 4.20
N LEU A 102 0.86 14.99 3.58
CA LEU A 102 -0.45 14.94 4.26
C LEU A 102 -0.71 13.56 4.89
N ARG A 103 -0.47 12.49 4.12
CA ARG A 103 -0.66 11.10 4.58
C ARG A 103 0.34 10.74 5.69
N SER A 104 1.59 11.17 5.58
CA SER A 104 2.63 10.98 6.62
C SER A 104 2.27 11.67 7.93
N VAL A 105 1.83 12.94 7.86
CA VAL A 105 1.38 13.71 9.03
C VAL A 105 0.15 13.05 9.66
N ALA A 106 -0.84 12.60 8.88
CA ALA A 106 -1.99 11.88 9.42
C ALA A 106 -1.57 10.61 10.19
N ALA A 107 -0.70 9.78 9.61
CA ALA A 107 -0.22 8.56 10.25
C ALA A 107 0.56 8.85 11.54
N LYS A 108 1.44 9.86 11.54
CA LYS A 108 2.20 10.29 12.72
C LYS A 108 1.31 10.82 13.84
N LEU A 109 0.31 11.64 13.50
CA LEU A 109 -0.65 12.16 14.47
C LEU A 109 -1.40 11.02 15.15
N VAL A 110 -1.95 10.06 14.40
CA VAL A 110 -2.65 8.91 15.00
C VAL A 110 -1.73 8.03 15.84
N LYS A 111 -0.47 7.89 15.44
CA LYS A 111 0.52 7.11 16.18
C LYS A 111 0.96 7.77 17.50
N ALA A 112 1.16 9.08 17.50
CA ALA A 112 1.79 9.80 18.62
C ALA A 112 0.78 10.43 19.60
N GLN A 113 -0.41 10.78 19.13
CA GLN A 113 -1.36 11.62 19.86
C GLN A 113 -2.52 10.82 20.45
N HIS A 114 -3.19 11.38 21.46
CA HIS A 114 -4.43 10.78 21.97
C HIS A 114 -5.61 11.16 21.10
N LEU A 115 -6.59 10.26 21.02
CA LEU A 115 -7.84 10.52 20.29
C LEU A 115 -8.52 11.83 20.74
N ARG A 116 -8.50 12.15 22.04
CA ARG A 116 -9.11 13.40 22.58
C ARG A 116 -8.47 14.68 22.05
N ASP A 117 -7.22 14.60 21.59
CA ASP A 117 -6.47 15.73 21.06
C ASP A 117 -6.66 15.86 19.54
N ILE A 118 -7.03 14.77 18.86
CA ILE A 118 -7.34 14.71 17.42
C ILE A 118 -8.83 15.00 17.15
N GLU A 119 -9.75 14.51 18.00
CA GLU A 119 -11.21 14.64 17.85
C GLU A 119 -11.70 16.08 17.56
N PRO A 120 -11.13 17.14 18.18
CA PRO A 120 -11.53 18.52 17.90
C PRO A 120 -11.34 18.95 16.43
N LEU A 121 -10.44 18.31 15.68
CA LEU A 121 -10.21 18.61 14.26
C LEU A 121 -11.43 18.32 13.39
N PHE A 122 -12.36 17.48 13.87
CA PHE A 122 -13.58 17.07 13.18
C PHE A 122 -14.82 17.86 13.63
N GLY A 123 -14.64 18.93 14.41
CA GLY A 123 -15.74 19.78 14.86
C GLY A 123 -16.42 20.56 13.73
N GLU A 124 -15.67 20.89 12.68
CA GLU A 124 -16.15 21.62 11.51
C GLU A 124 -16.29 20.68 10.31
N LEU A 125 -17.48 20.64 9.71
CA LEU A 125 -17.76 19.86 8.51
C LEU A 125 -17.36 20.66 7.26
N PRO A 126 -16.85 20.01 6.20
CA PRO A 126 -16.49 20.70 4.97
C PRO A 126 -17.72 21.19 4.19
N ASP A 127 -17.66 22.43 3.69
CA ASP A 127 -18.74 23.10 2.96
C ASP A 127 -18.82 22.75 1.45
N GLY A 128 -18.01 21.79 0.97
CA GLY A 128 -18.11 21.27 -0.40
C GLY A 128 -16.79 21.03 -1.13
N GLY A 129 -15.69 21.67 -0.71
CA GLY A 129 -14.39 21.52 -1.36
C GLY A 129 -13.56 20.36 -0.81
N LEU A 130 -12.92 19.59 -1.69
CA LEU A 130 -11.91 18.56 -1.32
C LEU A 130 -10.51 19.19 -1.29
N GLY A 131 -10.30 20.14 -0.37
CA GLY A 131 -8.99 20.78 -0.17
C GLY A 131 -8.05 19.95 0.72
N PRO A 132 -6.79 20.39 0.90
CA PRO A 132 -5.79 19.71 1.74
C PRO A 132 -6.26 19.42 3.16
N ALA A 133 -7.04 20.34 3.75
CA ALA A 133 -7.60 20.16 5.10
C ALA A 133 -8.66 19.03 5.17
N VAL A 134 -9.38 18.77 4.08
CA VAL A 134 -10.35 17.67 3.98
C VAL A 134 -9.63 16.36 3.74
N GLU A 135 -8.64 16.38 2.84
CA GLU A 135 -7.77 15.25 2.54
C GLU A 135 -7.04 14.74 3.79
N LEU A 136 -6.45 15.63 4.58
CA LEU A 136 -5.79 15.27 5.85
C LEU A 136 -6.75 14.60 6.82
N ARG A 137 -7.95 15.16 7.01
CA ARG A 137 -8.97 14.62 7.92
C ARG A 137 -9.53 13.28 7.42
N ALA A 138 -9.67 13.11 6.11
CA ALA A 138 -10.03 11.83 5.50
C ALA A 138 -8.94 10.77 5.75
N CYS A 139 -7.66 11.14 5.61
CA CYS A 139 -6.55 10.27 5.97
C CYS A 139 -6.57 9.92 7.47
N LEU A 140 -6.74 10.90 8.36
CA LEU A 140 -6.83 10.69 9.81
C LEU A 140 -7.95 9.70 10.18
N LEU A 141 -9.14 9.79 9.57
CA LEU A 141 -10.21 8.80 9.78
C LEU A 141 -9.78 7.39 9.36
N GLY A 142 -9.10 7.26 8.22
CA GLY A 142 -8.57 5.97 7.75
C GLY A 142 -7.52 5.38 8.69
N GLU A 143 -6.59 6.20 9.18
CA GLU A 143 -5.58 5.77 10.16
C GLU A 143 -6.21 5.39 11.51
N LEU A 144 -7.19 6.16 11.99
CA LEU A 144 -7.95 5.84 13.20
C LEU A 144 -8.73 4.53 13.04
N ALA A 145 -9.31 4.28 11.87
CA ALA A 145 -10.01 3.03 11.57
C ALA A 145 -9.07 1.82 11.69
N LEU A 146 -7.84 1.91 11.19
CA LEU A 146 -6.83 0.84 11.24
C LEU A 146 -6.42 0.45 12.68
N ILE A 147 -6.44 1.40 13.60
CA ILE A 147 -6.18 1.14 15.03
C ILE A 147 -7.45 0.87 15.85
N GLY A 148 -8.61 0.76 15.20
CA GLY A 148 -9.89 0.46 15.86
C GLY A 148 -10.52 1.64 16.63
N SER A 149 -10.14 2.88 16.31
CA SER A 149 -10.59 4.11 16.99
C SER A 149 -11.40 5.05 16.08
N GLY A 150 -11.80 4.60 14.89
CA GLY A 150 -12.46 5.44 13.87
C GLY A 150 -13.97 5.64 14.02
N THR A 151 -14.63 5.03 15.01
CA THR A 151 -16.11 5.10 15.17
C THR A 151 -16.56 5.32 16.61
N GLY A 152 -17.85 5.64 16.79
CA GLY A 152 -18.49 5.75 18.11
C GLY A 152 -18.34 7.14 18.74
N ARG A 153 -17.85 8.09 17.94
CA ARG A 153 -17.73 9.50 18.28
C ARG A 153 -18.54 10.28 17.26
N ARG A 154 -19.52 11.05 17.73
CA ARG A 154 -20.46 11.77 16.86
C ARG A 154 -19.78 12.68 15.84
N SER A 155 -18.68 13.33 16.20
CA SER A 155 -17.90 14.19 15.30
C SER A 155 -17.23 13.41 14.18
N LEU A 156 -16.59 12.28 14.50
CA LEU A 156 -15.96 11.39 13.51
C LEU A 156 -16.99 10.80 12.56
N ASP A 157 -18.09 10.28 13.13
CA ASP A 157 -19.17 9.67 12.36
C ASP A 157 -19.81 10.71 11.41
N ALA A 158 -20.12 11.92 11.90
CA ALA A 158 -20.66 13.01 11.07
C ALA A 158 -19.70 13.44 9.95
N TYR A 159 -18.40 13.48 10.23
CA TYR A 159 -17.41 13.82 9.22
C TYR A 159 -17.30 12.73 8.15
N ALA A 160 -17.33 11.45 8.54
CA ALA A 160 -17.32 10.32 7.61
C ALA A 160 -18.56 10.30 6.71
N GLU A 161 -19.75 10.59 7.26
CA GLU A 161 -20.97 10.78 6.48
C GLU A 161 -20.82 11.93 5.48
N LYS A 162 -20.25 13.06 5.92
CA LYS A 162 -20.03 14.21 5.05
C LYS A 162 -19.06 13.89 3.90
N LEU A 163 -17.98 13.16 4.16
CA LEU A 163 -17.08 12.69 3.11
C LEU A 163 -17.79 11.81 2.08
N ARG A 164 -18.79 11.01 2.50
CA ARG A 164 -19.60 10.21 1.59
C ARG A 164 -20.50 11.06 0.71
N GLU A 165 -21.15 12.08 1.28
CA GLU A 165 -21.93 13.06 0.49
C GLU A 165 -21.08 13.76 -0.56
N LEU A 166 -19.83 14.06 -0.23
CA LEU A 166 -18.86 14.69 -1.15
C LEU A 166 -18.24 13.71 -2.15
N GLY A 167 -18.57 12.42 -2.08
CA GLY A 167 -18.02 11.40 -2.97
C GLY A 167 -16.52 11.14 -2.79
N HIS A 168 -15.98 11.41 -1.59
CA HIS A 168 -14.56 11.22 -1.31
C HIS A 168 -14.18 9.72 -1.42
N PRO A 169 -13.07 9.35 -2.09
CA PRO A 169 -12.73 7.93 -2.31
C PRO A 169 -12.55 7.12 -1.02
N LEU A 170 -11.92 7.71 0.01
CA LEU A 170 -11.75 7.07 1.32
C LEU A 170 -13.07 6.83 2.07
N ALA A 171 -14.16 7.51 1.72
CA ALA A 171 -15.48 7.31 2.36
C ALA A 171 -16.12 5.96 2.00
N ARG A 172 -15.56 5.23 1.02
CA ARG A 172 -15.95 3.86 0.69
C ARG A 172 -15.49 2.85 1.75
N LEU A 173 -14.46 3.18 2.51
CA LEU A 173 -13.92 2.31 3.55
C LEU A 173 -14.76 2.39 4.83
N PRO A 174 -14.94 1.28 5.56
CA PRO A 174 -15.62 1.30 6.84
C PRO A 174 -14.78 2.04 7.88
N GLY A 175 -15.45 2.77 8.76
CA GLY A 175 -14.81 3.51 9.86
C GLY A 175 -14.13 2.61 10.91
N THR A 176 -14.38 1.30 10.86
CA THR A 176 -13.70 0.29 11.66
C THR A 176 -12.84 -0.62 10.79
N ARG A 177 -11.80 -1.18 11.41
CA ARG A 177 -11.05 -2.29 10.85
C ARG A 177 -11.94 -3.54 10.79
N LEU A 178 -11.95 -4.20 9.64
CA LEU A 178 -12.62 -5.50 9.45
C LEU A 178 -11.71 -6.64 9.93
N ASP A 179 -12.29 -7.78 10.27
CA ASP A 179 -11.51 -8.93 10.78
C ASP A 179 -10.46 -9.42 9.77
N VAL A 180 -10.77 -9.41 8.47
CA VAL A 180 -9.81 -9.76 7.38
C VAL A 180 -8.57 -8.84 7.35
N GLU A 181 -8.68 -7.65 7.93
CA GLU A 181 -7.60 -6.63 7.97
C GLU A 181 -6.73 -6.75 9.22
N HIS A 182 -6.93 -7.78 10.07
CA HIS A 182 -6.22 -7.93 11.35
C HIS A 182 -4.68 -7.97 11.23
N ARG A 183 -4.15 -8.28 10.03
CA ARG A 183 -2.70 -8.34 9.77
C ARG A 183 -2.11 -7.03 9.23
N PHE A 184 -2.94 -6.06 8.89
CA PHE A 184 -2.45 -4.78 8.35
C PHE A 184 -1.50 -4.11 9.34
N ALA A 185 -0.35 -3.69 8.84
CA ALA A 185 0.75 -3.08 9.60
C ALA A 185 1.30 -3.94 10.77
N VAL A 186 0.91 -5.21 10.88
CA VAL A 186 1.45 -6.15 11.89
C VAL A 186 2.62 -6.91 11.28
N ARG A 187 3.80 -6.77 11.89
CA ARG A 187 4.92 -7.68 11.60
C ARG A 187 4.62 -9.03 12.23
N VAL A 188 4.06 -9.95 11.45
CA VAL A 188 3.84 -11.33 11.91
C VAL A 188 5.13 -12.12 11.73
N ARG A 189 5.67 -12.69 12.81
CA ARG A 189 6.90 -13.49 12.77
C ARG A 189 6.72 -14.66 11.79
N GLY A 190 7.59 -14.76 10.79
CA GLY A 190 7.50 -15.78 9.74
C GLY A 190 6.66 -15.39 8.53
N LEU A 191 6.03 -14.21 8.54
CA LEU A 191 5.40 -13.57 7.37
C LEU A 191 6.27 -12.36 6.98
N GLY A 192 6.96 -12.49 5.87
CA GLY A 192 7.82 -11.47 5.25
C GLY A 192 8.11 -11.86 3.81
N SER A 193 8.89 -11.07 3.07
CA SER A 193 9.21 -11.37 1.66
C SER A 193 9.63 -12.84 1.47
N ILE A 194 9.01 -13.50 0.49
CA ILE A 194 9.26 -14.91 0.15
C ILE A 194 10.22 -14.90 -1.02
N LYS A 195 11.47 -15.30 -0.76
CA LYS A 195 12.56 -15.27 -1.76
C LYS A 195 12.92 -16.65 -2.31
N THR A 196 12.35 -17.71 -1.72
CA THR A 196 12.69 -19.10 -2.09
C THR A 196 11.48 -20.01 -2.07
N ALA A 197 11.52 -21.05 -2.91
CA ALA A 197 10.52 -22.12 -2.92
C ALA A 197 10.36 -22.80 -1.54
N LYS A 198 11.47 -22.96 -0.80
CA LYS A 198 11.45 -23.56 0.54
C LYS A 198 10.63 -22.70 1.52
N GLN A 199 10.80 -21.38 1.48
CA GLN A 199 10.00 -20.46 2.29
C GLN A 199 8.52 -20.52 1.91
N LEU A 200 8.21 -20.55 0.61
CA LEU A 200 6.83 -20.64 0.13
C LEU A 200 6.15 -21.93 0.65
N ARG A 201 6.79 -23.09 0.44
CA ARG A 201 6.29 -24.40 0.90
C ARG A 201 6.17 -24.51 2.43
N SER A 202 7.04 -23.82 3.16
CA SER A 202 6.97 -23.83 4.63
C SER A 202 5.76 -23.07 5.18
N ARG A 203 5.17 -22.18 4.39
CA ARG A 203 4.04 -21.33 4.79
C ARG A 203 2.72 -21.77 4.21
N PHE A 204 2.74 -22.34 3.01
CA PHE A 204 1.54 -22.64 2.24
C PHE A 204 1.59 -24.06 1.65
N PRO A 205 0.46 -24.78 1.64
CA PRO A 205 0.39 -26.12 1.05
C PRO A 205 0.56 -26.04 -0.47
N GLU A 206 1.53 -26.78 -1.00
CA GLU A 206 1.78 -26.87 -2.44
C GLU A 206 0.64 -27.61 -3.14
N VAL A 207 0.21 -27.08 -4.29
CA VAL A 207 -0.79 -27.72 -5.14
C VAL A 207 -0.05 -28.55 -6.20
N PRO A 208 -0.26 -29.87 -6.25
CA PRO A 208 0.46 -30.72 -7.19
C PRO A 208 0.07 -30.40 -8.64
N PRO A 209 1.00 -30.55 -9.60
CA PRO A 209 0.69 -30.39 -11.01
C PRO A 209 -0.20 -31.53 -11.51
N THR A 210 -1.12 -31.20 -12.42
CA THR A 210 -2.02 -32.17 -13.05
C THR A 210 -2.06 -31.97 -14.57
N ASP A 211 -2.31 -33.05 -15.31
CA ASP A 211 -2.53 -33.01 -16.76
C ASP A 211 -3.84 -32.29 -17.11
N GLY A 212 -4.87 -32.40 -16.26
CA GLY A 212 -6.13 -31.68 -16.41
C GLY A 212 -5.94 -30.16 -16.38
N GLY A 213 -5.07 -29.67 -15.50
CA GLY A 213 -4.65 -28.26 -15.45
C GLY A 213 -4.01 -27.79 -16.75
N VAL A 214 -3.13 -28.60 -17.34
CA VAL A 214 -2.49 -28.29 -18.65
C VAL A 214 -3.55 -28.13 -19.75
N VAL A 215 -4.44 -29.10 -19.87
CA VAL A 215 -5.49 -29.09 -20.91
C VAL A 215 -6.41 -27.87 -20.75
N ALA A 216 -6.83 -27.59 -19.51
CA ALA A 216 -7.69 -26.45 -19.23
C ALA A 216 -7.00 -25.10 -19.49
N GLY A 217 -5.72 -24.98 -19.14
CA GLY A 217 -4.93 -23.76 -19.37
C GLY A 217 -4.80 -23.42 -20.86
N ARG A 218 -4.56 -24.43 -21.71
CA ARG A 218 -4.53 -24.26 -23.18
C ARG A 218 -5.86 -23.82 -23.77
N GLY A 219 -6.96 -24.21 -23.13
CA GLY A 219 -8.32 -23.84 -23.53
C GLY A 219 -8.77 -22.46 -23.04
N ALA A 220 -7.98 -21.78 -22.20
CA ALA A 220 -8.34 -20.51 -21.61
C ALA A 220 -8.29 -19.37 -22.65
N GLY A 221 -9.34 -18.56 -22.71
CA GLY A 221 -9.41 -17.35 -23.53
C GLY A 221 -9.03 -16.10 -22.74
N ASP A 222 -8.23 -15.21 -23.34
CA ASP A 222 -7.90 -13.89 -22.79
C ASP A 222 -9.17 -13.01 -22.71
N ALA A 223 -9.48 -12.53 -21.51
CA ALA A 223 -10.62 -11.67 -21.21
C ALA A 223 -10.14 -10.27 -20.84
N ARG A 224 -9.58 -9.57 -21.83
CA ARG A 224 -8.95 -8.25 -21.64
C ARG A 224 -9.91 -7.25 -20.99
N ASP A 225 -9.41 -6.64 -19.91
CA ASP A 225 -10.10 -5.61 -19.15
C ASP A 225 -9.06 -4.68 -18.53
N ASP A 226 -8.67 -3.64 -19.28
CA ASP A 226 -7.58 -2.73 -18.87
C ASP A 226 -7.95 -1.93 -17.61
N GLY A 227 -9.23 -1.59 -17.44
CA GLY A 227 -9.72 -0.89 -16.25
C GLY A 227 -9.56 -1.73 -14.99
N ARG A 228 -9.98 -3.00 -15.07
CA ARG A 228 -9.82 -3.97 -13.99
C ARG A 228 -8.35 -4.33 -13.76
N ALA A 229 -7.54 -4.42 -14.81
CA ALA A 229 -6.10 -4.66 -14.70
C ALA A 229 -5.41 -3.50 -13.96
N ASN A 230 -5.75 -2.26 -14.30
CA ASN A 230 -5.25 -1.07 -13.62
C ASN A 230 -5.64 -1.03 -12.14
N ALA A 231 -6.87 -1.41 -11.80
CA ALA A 231 -7.32 -1.50 -10.41
C ALA A 231 -6.58 -2.61 -9.63
N ALA A 232 -6.37 -3.78 -10.23
CA ALA A 232 -5.61 -4.88 -9.63
C ALA A 232 -4.14 -4.50 -9.37
N ALA A 233 -3.51 -3.78 -10.31
CA ALA A 233 -2.12 -3.34 -10.22
C ALA A 233 -1.89 -2.09 -9.35
N ARG A 234 -2.97 -1.38 -8.96
CA ARG A 234 -2.89 -0.08 -8.27
C ARG A 234 -1.99 -0.06 -7.04
N PRO A 235 -2.00 -1.07 -6.14
CA PRO A 235 -1.16 -1.05 -4.95
C PRO A 235 0.34 -0.92 -5.25
N PHE A 236 0.82 -1.61 -6.28
CA PHE A 236 2.25 -1.64 -6.65
C PHE A 236 2.66 -0.37 -7.39
N ARG A 237 1.83 0.09 -8.34
CA ARG A 237 2.09 1.34 -9.07
C ARG A 237 2.08 2.54 -8.12
N ALA A 238 1.09 2.62 -7.25
CA ALA A 238 1.03 3.68 -6.24
C ALA A 238 2.19 3.55 -5.23
N GLY A 239 2.59 2.32 -4.88
CA GLY A 239 3.76 2.06 -4.04
C GLY A 239 5.10 2.40 -4.72
N GLY A 240 5.14 2.68 -6.02
CA GLY A 240 6.36 2.98 -6.76
C GLY A 240 7.27 1.75 -6.95
N TRP A 241 6.69 0.58 -7.21
CA TRP A 241 7.45 -0.62 -7.54
C TRP A 241 8.15 -0.45 -8.89
N ALA A 242 9.39 -0.95 -8.99
CA ALA A 242 10.25 -0.69 -10.14
C ALA A 242 9.71 -1.27 -11.46
N ARG A 243 9.16 -2.48 -11.42
CA ARG A 243 8.62 -3.17 -12.61
C ARG A 243 7.11 -3.01 -12.68
N GLU A 244 6.62 -2.76 -13.91
CA GLU A 244 5.19 -2.69 -14.20
C GLU A 244 4.50 -4.02 -13.86
N PRO A 245 3.48 -4.03 -12.97
CA PRO A 245 2.77 -5.24 -12.61
C PRO A 245 2.04 -5.87 -13.80
N GLU A 246 1.94 -7.20 -13.81
CA GLU A 246 1.13 -7.93 -14.77
C GLU A 246 -0.19 -8.36 -14.12
N ALA A 247 -1.30 -7.78 -14.57
CA ALA A 247 -2.66 -8.22 -14.22
C ALA A 247 -3.38 -8.71 -15.48
N ARG A 248 -3.83 -9.97 -15.49
CA ARG A 248 -4.48 -10.63 -16.63
C ARG A 248 -5.71 -11.41 -16.20
N PHE A 249 -6.70 -11.50 -17.08
CA PHE A 249 -7.95 -12.19 -16.80
C PHE A 249 -8.26 -13.18 -17.91
N PHE A 250 -8.81 -14.32 -17.54
CA PHE A 250 -9.08 -15.42 -18.45
C PHE A 250 -10.48 -15.98 -18.22
N THR A 251 -11.07 -16.50 -19.29
CA THR A 251 -12.32 -17.27 -19.27
C THR A 251 -12.04 -18.69 -19.72
N LEU A 252 -12.73 -19.64 -19.10
CA LEU A 252 -12.62 -21.06 -19.39
C LEU A 252 -13.89 -21.53 -20.11
N PRO A 253 -13.78 -22.43 -21.10
CA PRO A 253 -14.95 -22.94 -21.82
C PRO A 253 -15.82 -23.86 -20.96
N SER A 254 -15.29 -24.36 -19.85
CA SER A 254 -15.99 -25.21 -18.89
C SER A 254 -15.42 -25.00 -17.47
N PRO A 255 -16.22 -25.26 -16.41
CA PRO A 255 -15.73 -25.19 -15.03
C PRO A 255 -14.48 -26.05 -14.80
N LEU A 256 -13.43 -25.44 -14.25
CA LEU A 256 -12.17 -26.10 -13.89
C LEU A 256 -12.39 -27.10 -12.75
N ALA A 257 -11.76 -28.27 -12.83
CA ALA A 257 -11.77 -29.17 -11.69
C ALA A 257 -11.01 -28.52 -10.51
N PRO A 258 -11.47 -28.71 -9.26
CA PRO A 258 -10.86 -28.12 -8.08
C PRO A 258 -9.33 -28.33 -7.97
N ASP A 259 -8.87 -29.51 -8.38
CA ASP A 259 -7.49 -29.96 -8.25
C ASP A 259 -6.62 -29.57 -9.47
N ASP A 260 -7.26 -29.12 -10.55
CA ASP A 260 -6.56 -28.66 -11.77
C ASP A 260 -6.14 -27.19 -11.70
N PHE A 261 -6.59 -26.46 -10.67
CA PHE A 261 -6.16 -25.09 -10.42
C PHE A 261 -4.81 -25.08 -9.68
N GLY A 262 -3.72 -25.16 -10.45
CA GLY A 262 -2.36 -25.18 -9.95
C GLY A 262 -1.34 -24.63 -10.94
N ILE A 263 -0.05 -24.90 -10.71
CA ILE A 263 1.01 -24.33 -11.56
C ILE A 263 0.99 -24.87 -13.00
N SER A 264 0.56 -26.11 -13.22
CA SER A 264 0.45 -26.69 -14.56
C SER A 264 -0.57 -25.96 -15.43
N PHE A 265 -1.67 -25.49 -14.82
CA PHE A 265 -2.63 -24.62 -15.48
C PHE A 265 -2.05 -23.24 -15.80
N LEU A 266 -1.39 -22.59 -14.83
CA LEU A 266 -0.86 -21.23 -15.01
C LEU A 266 0.21 -21.13 -16.10
N LYS A 267 1.06 -22.15 -16.26
CA LYS A 267 2.12 -22.19 -17.28
C LYS A 267 1.61 -22.16 -18.73
N GLU A 268 0.37 -22.59 -18.95
CA GLU A 268 -0.22 -22.61 -20.30
C GLU A 268 -0.92 -21.28 -20.63
N LEU A 269 -1.01 -20.35 -19.67
CA LEU A 269 -1.54 -19.01 -19.90
C LEU A 269 -0.46 -18.09 -20.50
N PRO A 270 -0.85 -17.11 -21.34
CA PRO A 270 0.09 -16.14 -21.95
C PRO A 270 0.53 -15.05 -20.95
N LEU A 271 1.25 -15.46 -19.90
CA LEU A 271 1.75 -14.62 -18.81
C LEU A 271 3.23 -14.30 -19.00
N ARG A 272 3.58 -13.01 -19.07
CA ARG A 272 4.98 -12.55 -19.21
C ARG A 272 5.83 -12.99 -18.03
N CYS A 273 5.26 -13.00 -16.83
CA CYS A 273 5.97 -13.40 -15.62
C CYS A 273 6.39 -14.89 -15.60
N LEU A 274 5.80 -15.73 -16.47
CA LEU A 274 6.12 -17.14 -16.62
C LEU A 274 6.91 -17.46 -17.90
N GLU A 275 7.22 -16.47 -18.73
CA GLU A 275 8.05 -16.68 -19.93
C GLU A 275 9.45 -17.20 -19.53
N GLY A 276 9.90 -18.26 -20.21
CA GLY A 276 11.20 -18.89 -19.94
C GLY A 276 11.25 -19.79 -18.70
N GLU A 277 10.11 -20.09 -18.07
CA GLU A 277 10.02 -21.08 -17.00
C GLU A 277 10.47 -22.47 -17.47
N GLY A 278 11.13 -23.23 -16.58
CA GLY A 278 11.70 -24.54 -16.91
C GLY A 278 13.10 -24.46 -17.53
N SER A 279 13.64 -23.26 -17.74
CA SER A 279 15.05 -23.04 -18.03
C SER A 279 15.93 -23.24 -16.77
N ARG A 280 17.26 -23.10 -16.91
CA ARG A 280 18.32 -23.52 -15.95
C ARG A 280 18.21 -23.00 -14.49
N ARG A 281 17.17 -22.24 -14.12
CA ARG A 281 16.99 -21.54 -12.84
C ARG A 281 16.00 -22.20 -11.87
N GLY A 282 15.29 -23.25 -12.28
CA GLY A 282 14.38 -24.02 -11.43
C GLY A 282 12.95 -24.09 -11.97
N SER A 283 12.08 -24.83 -11.29
CA SER A 283 10.68 -25.00 -11.67
C SER A 283 9.77 -24.14 -10.83
N ALA A 284 8.83 -23.46 -11.48
CA ALA A 284 7.76 -22.75 -10.81
C ALA A 284 6.87 -23.68 -9.99
N LEU A 285 6.28 -23.14 -8.93
CA LEU A 285 5.31 -23.85 -8.09
C LEU A 285 4.18 -22.93 -7.68
N ALA A 286 3.06 -23.54 -7.30
CA ALA A 286 1.89 -22.84 -6.74
C ALA A 286 1.51 -23.48 -5.42
N CYS A 287 1.14 -22.65 -4.45
CA CYS A 287 0.61 -23.05 -3.16
C CYS A 287 -0.75 -22.41 -2.93
N ALA A 288 -1.65 -23.10 -2.24
CA ALA A 288 -2.93 -22.51 -1.86
C ALA A 288 -2.71 -21.43 -0.79
N THR A 289 -3.44 -20.32 -0.91
CA THR A 289 -3.38 -19.19 0.03
C THR A 289 -4.80 -18.74 0.40
N THR A 290 -4.91 -17.71 1.23
CA THR A 290 -6.20 -17.18 1.70
C THR A 290 -6.42 -15.75 1.20
N PRO A 291 -7.68 -15.28 1.09
CA PRO A 291 -7.95 -13.88 0.75
C PRO A 291 -7.32 -12.90 1.76
N ASP A 292 -7.25 -13.27 3.04
CA ASP A 292 -6.58 -12.50 4.09
C ASP A 292 -5.08 -12.30 3.80
N ASP A 293 -4.38 -13.35 3.38
CA ASP A 293 -2.97 -13.28 3.00
C ASP A 293 -2.77 -12.37 1.79
N VAL A 294 -3.61 -12.52 0.76
CA VAL A 294 -3.56 -11.71 -0.46
C VAL A 294 -3.82 -10.25 -0.14
N LEU A 295 -4.89 -9.96 0.60
CA LEU A 295 -5.24 -8.58 0.97
C LEU A 295 -4.14 -7.93 1.80
N ASN A 296 -3.50 -8.67 2.71
CA ASN A 296 -2.38 -8.17 3.50
C ASN A 296 -1.14 -7.83 2.65
N GLU A 297 -0.83 -8.65 1.64
CA GLU A 297 0.29 -8.40 0.72
C GLU A 297 0.00 -7.20 -0.19
N LEU A 298 -1.23 -7.05 -0.69
CA LEU A 298 -1.67 -5.87 -1.44
C LEU A 298 -1.60 -4.59 -0.60
N PHE A 299 -2.04 -4.65 0.66
CA PHE A 299 -1.89 -3.54 1.60
C PHE A 299 -0.42 -3.20 1.80
N SER A 300 0.42 -4.20 2.07
CA SER A 300 1.85 -4.01 2.34
C SER A 300 2.60 -3.41 1.15
N ALA A 301 2.28 -3.83 -0.08
CA ALA A 301 2.88 -3.29 -1.31
C ALA A 301 2.69 -1.78 -1.46
N SER A 302 1.52 -1.26 -1.09
CA SER A 302 1.21 0.18 -1.16
C SER A 302 1.53 0.93 0.14
N TYR A 303 1.49 0.27 1.29
CA TYR A 303 1.77 0.87 2.60
C TYR A 303 3.26 1.11 2.80
N VAL A 304 4.10 0.13 2.44
CA VAL A 304 5.56 0.23 2.53
C VAL A 304 6.13 0.92 1.30
N GLY A 305 5.58 0.60 0.12
CA GLY A 305 6.14 1.01 -1.17
C GLY A 305 7.21 0.04 -1.67
N GLY A 306 7.70 0.30 -2.88
CA GLY A 306 8.85 -0.40 -3.46
C GLY A 306 10.18 0.17 -3.00
N VAL A 307 11.29 -0.45 -3.42
CA VAL A 307 12.69 -0.13 -3.07
C VAL A 307 13.02 1.33 -3.34
N THR A 308 12.59 1.84 -4.49
CA THR A 308 12.76 3.24 -4.91
C THR A 308 11.47 4.06 -4.74
N GLY A 309 10.40 3.40 -4.31
CA GLY A 309 9.08 3.95 -4.15
C GLY A 309 8.81 4.48 -2.75
N HIS A 310 7.56 4.85 -2.52
CA HIS A 310 7.12 5.41 -1.24
C HIS A 310 5.74 4.88 -0.85
N GLY A 311 5.61 4.57 0.43
CA GLY A 311 4.35 4.21 1.04
C GLY A 311 3.27 5.29 0.86
N GLN A 312 2.02 4.84 0.71
CA GLN A 312 0.85 5.69 0.47
C GLN A 312 0.10 6.06 1.75
N GLY A 313 0.65 5.76 2.93
CA GLY A 313 -0.10 5.85 4.20
C GLY A 313 -1.14 4.74 4.34
N GLY A 314 -1.60 4.49 5.55
CA GLY A 314 -2.55 3.42 5.87
C GLY A 314 -3.90 3.59 5.20
N ALA A 315 -4.44 4.82 5.18
CA ALA A 315 -5.75 5.10 4.59
C ALA A 315 -5.85 4.74 3.10
N TYR A 316 -4.90 5.22 2.28
CA TYR A 316 -4.88 4.93 0.84
C TYR A 316 -4.36 3.53 0.53
N ALA A 317 -3.38 3.01 1.27
CA ALA A 317 -2.95 1.63 1.10
C ALA A 317 -4.12 0.66 1.31
N ARG A 318 -4.96 0.91 2.31
CA ARG A 318 -6.21 0.18 2.55
C ARG A 318 -7.18 0.30 1.38
N LEU A 319 -7.42 1.51 0.86
CA LEU A 319 -8.26 1.72 -0.32
C LEU A 319 -7.78 0.90 -1.52
N TYR A 320 -6.50 1.00 -1.85
CA TYR A 320 -5.92 0.34 -3.02
C TYR A 320 -5.92 -1.17 -2.88
N ALA A 321 -5.66 -1.69 -1.68
CA ALA A 321 -5.75 -3.12 -1.41
C ALA A 321 -7.17 -3.65 -1.65
N TRP A 322 -8.21 -2.93 -1.17
CA TRP A 322 -9.60 -3.31 -1.41
C TRP A 322 -9.99 -3.22 -2.88
N GLU A 323 -9.62 -2.15 -3.58
CA GLU A 323 -9.88 -2.02 -5.01
C GLU A 323 -9.23 -3.13 -5.82
N SER A 324 -7.99 -3.49 -5.49
CA SER A 324 -7.28 -4.60 -6.11
C SER A 324 -7.97 -5.94 -5.81
N LEU A 325 -8.39 -6.19 -4.56
CA LEU A 325 -9.12 -7.41 -4.21
C LEU A 325 -10.46 -7.53 -4.98
N TYR A 326 -11.20 -6.43 -5.12
CA TYR A 326 -12.43 -6.38 -5.93
C TYR A 326 -12.14 -6.68 -7.39
N ALA A 327 -11.07 -6.09 -7.94
CA ALA A 327 -10.63 -6.36 -9.29
C ALA A 327 -10.26 -7.85 -9.44
N LEU A 328 -9.51 -8.45 -8.54
CA LEU A 328 -9.17 -9.87 -8.62
C LEU A 328 -10.41 -10.78 -8.62
N MET A 329 -11.38 -10.50 -7.74
CA MET A 329 -12.64 -11.26 -7.67
C MET A 329 -13.64 -10.92 -8.80
N GLY A 330 -13.41 -9.85 -9.55
CA GLY A 330 -14.35 -9.37 -10.57
C GLY A 330 -15.67 -8.84 -9.98
N LEU A 331 -15.60 -8.22 -8.79
CA LEU A 331 -16.76 -7.66 -8.10
C LEU A 331 -17.00 -6.19 -8.53
N PRO A 332 -18.27 -5.78 -8.75
CA PRO A 332 -18.61 -4.38 -8.94
C PRO A 332 -18.26 -3.52 -7.71
N ALA A 333 -17.88 -2.26 -7.93
CA ALA A 333 -17.49 -1.34 -6.85
C ALA A 333 -18.60 -1.09 -5.80
N GLY A 334 -19.87 -1.24 -6.18
CA GLY A 334 -21.03 -1.07 -5.30
C GLY A 334 -21.34 -2.26 -4.39
N VAL A 335 -20.65 -3.40 -4.53
CA VAL A 335 -20.77 -4.49 -3.56
C VAL A 335 -20.26 -3.98 -2.20
N PRO A 336 -20.97 -4.22 -1.07
CA PRO A 336 -20.49 -3.85 0.25
C PRO A 336 -19.24 -4.65 0.66
N LEU A 337 -18.30 -4.04 1.40
CA LEU A 337 -17.05 -4.72 1.80
C LEU A 337 -17.28 -6.00 2.61
N LEU A 338 -18.26 -6.01 3.53
CA LEU A 338 -18.60 -7.23 4.28
C LEU A 338 -19.09 -8.37 3.37
N GLU A 339 -19.80 -8.03 2.30
CA GLU A 339 -20.24 -9.01 1.30
C GLU A 339 -19.06 -9.48 0.44
N ALA A 340 -18.15 -8.58 0.08
CA ALA A 340 -16.91 -8.94 -0.61
C ALA A 340 -16.05 -9.92 0.22
N VAL A 341 -15.97 -9.74 1.55
CA VAL A 341 -15.29 -10.71 2.45
C VAL A 341 -15.93 -12.08 2.37
N ARG A 342 -17.27 -12.17 2.43
CA ARG A 342 -17.98 -13.45 2.34
C ARG A 342 -17.70 -14.15 1.01
N ARG A 343 -17.82 -13.42 -0.11
CA ARG A 343 -17.55 -13.96 -1.45
C ARG A 343 -16.10 -14.35 -1.65
N ALA A 344 -15.15 -13.67 -1.01
CA ALA A 344 -13.74 -14.01 -1.11
C ALA A 344 -13.44 -15.43 -0.61
N ALA A 345 -14.21 -15.94 0.37
CA ALA A 345 -14.08 -17.30 0.87
C ALA A 345 -14.53 -18.37 -0.15
N ASP A 346 -15.43 -18.02 -1.08
CA ASP A 346 -15.91 -18.91 -2.14
C ASP A 346 -14.95 -18.97 -3.35
N HIS A 347 -13.99 -18.04 -3.43
CA HIS A 347 -12.94 -18.05 -4.44
C HIS A 347 -11.80 -18.97 -4.02
N ARG A 348 -11.09 -19.54 -4.99
CA ARG A 348 -9.84 -20.25 -4.74
C ARG A 348 -8.67 -19.33 -5.01
N TRP A 349 -7.70 -19.33 -4.09
CA TRP A 349 -6.55 -18.43 -4.14
C TRP A 349 -5.27 -19.26 -4.19
N LEU A 350 -4.42 -18.93 -5.16
CA LEU A 350 -3.06 -19.44 -5.25
C LEU A 350 -2.08 -18.31 -5.04
N ARG A 351 -1.00 -18.61 -4.35
CA ARG A 351 0.25 -17.88 -4.45
C ARG A 351 1.22 -18.72 -5.26
N PHE A 352 1.88 -18.12 -6.25
CA PHE A 352 2.88 -18.84 -7.05
C PHE A 352 4.22 -18.12 -7.06
N MET A 353 5.25 -18.86 -7.43
CA MET A 353 6.62 -18.39 -7.59
C MET A 353 7.18 -19.01 -8.86
N ALA A 354 7.86 -18.21 -9.67
CA ALA A 354 8.56 -18.67 -10.86
C ALA A 354 10.00 -18.15 -10.88
N PHE A 355 10.88 -18.93 -11.50
CA PHE A 355 12.31 -18.65 -11.59
C PHE A 355 12.64 -18.19 -13.02
N THR A 356 12.08 -17.05 -13.39
CA THR A 356 12.22 -16.42 -14.72
C THR A 356 13.05 -15.14 -14.61
N ASP A 357 13.43 -14.55 -15.74
CA ASP A 357 14.10 -13.23 -15.75
C ASP A 357 13.14 -12.09 -15.37
N TRP A 358 11.86 -12.39 -15.18
CA TRP A 358 10.87 -11.42 -14.76
C TRP A 358 10.86 -11.21 -13.24
N PHE A 359 11.16 -12.26 -12.47
CA PHE A 359 11.21 -12.23 -11.00
C PHE A 359 12.67 -12.23 -10.53
N HIS A 360 13.09 -11.18 -9.83
CA HIS A 360 14.49 -11.01 -9.41
C HIS A 360 14.83 -11.73 -8.09
N HIS A 361 13.82 -12.01 -7.24
CA HIS A 361 13.91 -12.64 -5.91
C HIS A 361 14.88 -11.96 -4.93
N ASP A 362 15.31 -10.73 -5.21
CA ASP A 362 16.30 -9.98 -4.45
C ASP A 362 15.66 -9.17 -3.31
N THR A 363 14.54 -8.52 -3.58
CA THR A 363 13.85 -7.58 -2.70
C THR A 363 12.45 -8.07 -2.40
N SER A 364 11.52 -7.99 -3.36
CA SER A 364 10.16 -8.50 -3.20
C SER A 364 9.53 -8.94 -4.52
N ASP A 365 9.02 -10.17 -4.52
CA ASP A 365 8.20 -10.72 -5.60
C ASP A 365 6.88 -11.23 -5.06
N LEU A 366 5.80 -10.91 -5.78
CA LEU A 366 4.44 -11.29 -5.43
C LEU A 366 3.71 -11.79 -6.67
N ALA A 367 3.06 -12.95 -6.56
CA ALA A 367 2.25 -13.48 -7.64
C ALA A 367 1.07 -14.29 -7.10
N PHE A 368 -0.12 -13.96 -7.56
CA PHE A 368 -1.38 -14.56 -7.15
C PHE A 368 -2.22 -14.97 -8.35
N ALA A 369 -2.98 -16.05 -8.18
CA ALA A 369 -4.05 -16.42 -9.10
C ALA A 369 -5.34 -16.67 -8.33
N VAL A 370 -6.46 -16.26 -8.90
CA VAL A 370 -7.78 -16.34 -8.28
C VAL A 370 -8.74 -17.01 -9.24
N LEU A 371 -9.35 -18.11 -8.82
CA LEU A 371 -10.42 -18.79 -9.55
C LEU A 371 -11.76 -18.41 -8.92
N ASP A 372 -12.70 -18.01 -9.76
CA ASP A 372 -14.03 -17.64 -9.32
C ASP A 372 -14.86 -18.86 -8.83
N PRO A 373 -15.96 -18.64 -8.09
CA PRO A 373 -16.77 -19.74 -7.53
C PRO A 373 -17.37 -20.66 -8.60
N ASP A 374 -17.70 -20.12 -9.77
CA ASP A 374 -18.21 -20.88 -10.91
C ASP A 374 -17.12 -21.70 -11.61
N ARG A 375 -15.85 -21.44 -11.26
CA ARG A 375 -14.63 -22.07 -11.80
C ARG A 375 -14.45 -21.86 -13.30
N THR A 376 -14.96 -20.75 -13.81
CA THR A 376 -14.92 -20.40 -15.24
C THR A 376 -14.12 -19.14 -15.52
N ARG A 377 -13.70 -18.41 -14.50
CA ARG A 377 -12.91 -17.18 -14.65
C ARG A 377 -11.68 -17.22 -13.75
N VAL A 378 -10.54 -16.82 -14.31
CA VAL A 378 -9.28 -16.72 -13.59
C VAL A 378 -8.74 -15.30 -13.68
N ALA A 379 -8.33 -14.74 -12.55
CA ALA A 379 -7.52 -13.53 -12.49
C ALA A 379 -6.10 -13.89 -12.06
N VAL A 380 -5.10 -13.31 -12.72
CA VAL A 380 -3.67 -13.46 -12.36
C VAL A 380 -3.09 -12.08 -12.13
N LEU A 381 -2.33 -11.94 -11.06
CA LEU A 381 -1.61 -10.70 -10.71
C LEU A 381 -0.19 -11.07 -10.30
N ALA A 382 0.80 -10.47 -10.95
CA ALA A 382 2.21 -10.59 -10.61
C ALA A 382 2.84 -9.20 -10.50
N ALA A 383 3.73 -9.02 -9.52
CA ALA A 383 4.52 -7.82 -9.31
C ALA A 383 5.92 -8.22 -8.83
N SER A 384 6.92 -7.51 -9.34
CA SER A 384 8.31 -7.66 -8.94
C SER A 384 8.87 -6.29 -8.63
N ASP A 385 9.65 -6.21 -7.57
CA ASP A 385 10.43 -5.04 -7.22
C ASP A 385 11.91 -5.43 -7.29
N THR A 386 12.75 -4.49 -7.69
CA THR A 386 14.20 -4.71 -7.79
C THR A 386 14.94 -3.40 -7.62
N ASP A 387 16.19 -3.49 -7.19
CA ASP A 387 17.10 -2.36 -7.28
C ASP A 387 17.55 -2.22 -8.75
N VAL A 388 17.16 -1.11 -9.37
CA VAL A 388 17.26 -0.85 -10.82
C VAL A 388 18.72 -0.85 -11.31
N ASP A 389 19.70 -0.87 -10.40
CA ASP A 389 21.13 -1.00 -10.71
C ASP A 389 21.56 -2.42 -11.17
N SER A 390 20.67 -3.41 -11.17
CA SER A 390 20.98 -4.77 -11.61
C SER A 390 20.78 -5.05 -13.11
N ASP A 391 20.19 -4.12 -13.87
CA ASP A 391 20.00 -4.19 -15.33
C ASP A 391 21.15 -3.53 -16.12
N GLY A 392 22.40 -3.80 -15.73
CA GLY A 392 23.56 -3.57 -16.60
C GLY A 392 23.63 -4.66 -17.68
N PRO A 393 23.91 -4.34 -18.96
CA PRO A 393 24.05 -5.36 -19.99
C PRO A 393 25.29 -6.22 -19.69
N GLY A 394 25.07 -7.48 -19.33
CA GLY A 394 26.09 -8.52 -19.22
C GLY A 394 26.54 -9.07 -20.56
#